data_AF-A0A453JJ47-F1
#
_entry.id   AF-A0A453JJ47-F1
#
_cell.length_a   1.000
_cell.length_b   1.000
_cell.length_c   1.000
_cell.angle_alpha   90.00
_cell.angle_beta   90.00
_cell.angle_gamma   90.00
#
_symmetry.space_group_name_H-M   'P 1'
#
loop_
_entity.id
_entity.type
_entity.pdbx_description
1 polymer ?
#
loop_
_entity_poly.entity_id
_entity_poly.type
_entity_poly.pdbx_seq_one_letter_code
_entity_poly.pdbx_strand_id
1 'polypeptide(L)'
;YGGHIGFDVRKRSTIKSRCDGVITSRWFVCSNEGHRRKNQTDHEPKRIRAETRTNCKAHVIVTYDRVANNFEVTEVDLEHNHRLQLPQTCHLLASQRKISEVQAFEIETADDSGIMPKASHEYACRLVGGPNNLGHTYRDRKNHLRSKRQRELAYGQAGSMLNYFRDKQAENAAFVTSGSGSWP
;
A
#
# COMPACT_ATOMS: atom_id res chain seq x y z
N TYR A 1 -12.86 11.40 -7.69
CA TYR A 1 -13.70 12.12 -6.72
C TYR A 1 -13.01 12.31 -5.38
N GLY A 2 -12.93 11.30 -4.48
CA GLY A 2 -12.48 11.51 -3.10
C GLY A 2 -11.14 12.24 -2.94
N GLY A 3 -10.10 11.80 -3.65
CA GLY A 3 -8.80 12.47 -3.60
C GLY A 3 -8.76 13.91 -4.12
N HIS A 4 -9.69 14.29 -5.00
CA HIS A 4 -9.83 15.66 -5.48
C HIS A 4 -10.55 16.56 -4.47
N ILE A 5 -11.52 15.99 -3.74
CA ILE A 5 -12.27 16.67 -2.67
C ILE A 5 -11.48 16.72 -1.36
N GLY A 6 -10.50 15.83 -1.17
CA GLY A 6 -9.60 15.85 -0.02
C GLY A 6 -9.82 14.71 0.98
N PHE A 7 -10.30 13.55 0.56
CA PHE A 7 -10.39 12.36 1.43
C PHE A 7 -9.99 11.07 0.73
N ASP A 8 -9.47 10.13 1.51
CA ASP A 8 -9.20 8.78 1.05
C ASP A 8 -10.48 7.92 1.07
N VAL A 9 -10.63 7.07 0.05
CA VAL A 9 -11.75 6.15 -0.08
C VAL A 9 -11.26 4.73 0.21
N ARG A 10 -12.04 3.96 0.97
CA ARG A 10 -11.81 2.55 1.24
C ARG A 10 -12.98 1.73 0.73
N LYS A 11 -12.67 0.58 0.14
CA LYS A 11 -13.66 -0.47 -0.11
C LYS A 11 -13.99 -1.16 1.21
N ARG A 12 -15.23 -1.03 1.70
CA ARG A 12 -15.69 -1.65 2.95
C ARG A 12 -16.08 -3.11 2.72
N SER A 13 -16.98 -3.33 1.75
CA SER A 13 -17.59 -4.63 1.50
C SER A 13 -17.86 -4.84 0.01
N THR A 14 -17.94 -6.11 -0.38
CA THR A 14 -18.49 -6.54 -1.67
C THR A 14 -19.44 -7.67 -1.38
N ILE A 15 -20.72 -7.44 -1.68
CA ILE A 15 -21.75 -8.45 -1.56
C ILE A 15 -21.82 -9.15 -2.92
N LYS A 16 -21.82 -10.48 -2.85
CA LYS A 16 -21.98 -11.35 -4.01
C LYS A 16 -23.26 -12.14 -3.81
N SER A 17 -23.97 -12.39 -4.89
CA SER A 17 -25.09 -13.32 -4.92
C SER A 17 -24.59 -14.72 -4.56
N ARG A 18 -25.37 -15.43 -3.73
CA ARG A 18 -25.03 -16.78 -3.28
C ARG A 18 -25.25 -17.83 -4.37
N CYS A 19 -26.11 -17.53 -5.34
CA CYS A 19 -26.52 -18.47 -6.39
C CYS A 19 -25.48 -18.59 -7.51
N ASP A 20 -24.92 -17.45 -7.94
CA ASP A 20 -24.07 -17.36 -9.14
C ASP A 20 -22.74 -16.62 -8.88
N GLY A 21 -22.50 -16.13 -7.65
CA GLY A 21 -21.26 -15.46 -7.28
C GLY A 21 -21.08 -14.05 -7.87
N VAL A 22 -22.05 -13.56 -8.65
CA VAL A 22 -22.02 -12.23 -9.26
C VAL A 22 -22.07 -11.16 -8.18
N ILE A 23 -21.28 -10.09 -8.34
CA ILE A 23 -21.26 -8.97 -7.41
C ILE A 23 -22.60 -8.25 -7.49
N THR A 24 -23.36 -8.26 -6.41
CA THR A 24 -24.65 -7.55 -6.31
C THR A 24 -24.49 -6.15 -5.77
N SER A 25 -23.50 -5.91 -4.89
CA SER A 25 -23.21 -4.55 -4.44
C SER A 25 -21.79 -4.36 -3.93
N ARG A 26 -21.34 -3.11 -3.94
CA ARG A 26 -20.04 -2.68 -3.46
C ARG A 26 -20.16 -1.39 -2.66
N TRP A 27 -19.56 -1.40 -1.47
CA TRP A 27 -19.58 -0.28 -0.53
C TRP A 27 -18.24 0.43 -0.55
N PHE A 28 -18.25 1.70 -0.92
CA PHE A 28 -17.12 2.61 -0.83
C PHE A 28 -17.39 3.58 0.32
N VAL A 29 -16.45 3.72 1.25
CA VAL A 29 -16.60 4.57 2.43
C VAL A 29 -15.40 5.49 2.58
N CYS A 30 -15.55 6.56 3.34
CA CYS A 30 -14.41 7.35 3.78
C CYS A 30 -13.38 6.49 4.53
N SER A 31 -12.09 6.78 4.40
CA SER A 31 -11.01 6.14 5.17
C SER A 31 -11.23 6.23 6.68
N ASN A 32 -11.89 7.30 7.13
CA ASN A 32 -12.16 7.59 8.53
C ASN A 32 -13.48 6.98 9.03
N GLU A 33 -14.12 6.11 8.22
CA GLU A 33 -15.36 5.41 8.57
C GLU A 33 -15.22 4.47 9.77
N GLY A 34 -16.26 4.47 10.60
CA GLY A 34 -16.45 3.58 11.74
C GLY A 34 -15.47 3.83 12.88
N HIS A 35 -15.20 2.78 13.65
CA HIS A 35 -14.22 2.80 14.74
C HIS A 35 -13.14 1.75 14.48
N ARG A 36 -11.93 1.96 14.97
CA ARG A 36 -10.89 0.94 14.91
C ARG A 36 -11.29 -0.20 15.84
N ARG A 37 -11.18 -1.43 15.33
CA ARG A 37 -11.35 -2.61 16.17
C ARG A 37 -10.23 -2.59 17.21
N LYS A 38 -10.59 -2.74 18.48
CA LYS A 38 -9.60 -3.00 19.54
C LYS A 38 -8.91 -4.31 19.18
N ASN A 39 -7.58 -4.31 19.08
CA ASN A 39 -6.83 -5.53 18.90
C ASN A 39 -7.01 -6.35 20.18
N GLN A 40 -7.73 -7.48 20.10
CA GLN A 40 -7.79 -8.47 21.17
C GLN A 40 -6.60 -9.41 20.96
N THR A 41 -5.39 -8.92 21.20
CA THR A 41 -4.18 -9.75 21.14
C THR A 41 -3.47 -9.59 22.47
N ASP A 42 -3.07 -10.70 23.08
CA ASP A 42 -2.39 -10.72 24.39
C ASP A 42 -1.00 -10.04 24.35
N HIS A 43 -0.53 -9.69 23.15
CA HIS A 43 0.71 -8.97 22.94
C HIS A 43 0.47 -7.48 22.77
N GLU A 44 1.21 -6.68 23.54
CA GLU A 44 1.25 -5.24 23.31
C GLU A 44 1.72 -4.94 21.87
N PRO A 45 1.02 -4.02 21.17
CA PRO A 45 1.38 -3.69 19.81
C PRO A 45 2.76 -3.02 19.79
N LYS A 46 3.71 -3.60 19.04
CA LYS A 46 5.08 -3.06 18.84
C LYS A 46 5.13 -1.58 18.42
N ARG A 47 4.05 -1.04 17.86
CA ARG A 47 3.88 0.39 17.54
C ARG A 47 2.41 0.81 17.71
N ILE A 48 2.18 1.81 18.55
CA ILE A 48 0.90 2.52 18.63
C ILE A 48 0.75 3.37 17.36
N ARG A 49 -0.35 3.18 16.62
CA ARG A 49 -0.72 4.04 15.49
C ARG A 49 -1.83 4.97 15.95
N ALA A 50 -1.71 6.26 15.61
CA ALA A 50 -2.75 7.24 15.86
C ALA A 50 -4.11 6.76 15.32
N GLU A 51 -5.17 7.03 16.08
CA GLU A 51 -6.53 6.74 15.65
C GLU A 51 -6.91 7.71 14.53
N THR A 52 -7.35 7.16 13.40
CA THR A 52 -7.72 7.95 12.22
C THR A 52 -9.20 7.83 11.90
N ARG A 53 -9.90 6.87 12.51
CA ARG A 53 -11.33 6.70 12.31
C ARG A 53 -12.10 7.61 13.25
N THR A 54 -12.97 8.43 12.67
CA THR A 54 -13.78 9.43 13.39
C THR A 54 -15.26 9.05 13.38
N ASN A 55 -15.59 7.79 13.06
CA ASN A 55 -16.97 7.36 12.82
C ASN A 55 -17.65 8.14 11.68
N CYS A 56 -16.87 8.49 10.65
CA CYS A 56 -17.41 9.15 9.45
C CYS A 56 -18.45 8.25 8.77
N LYS A 57 -19.55 8.83 8.32
CA LYS A 57 -20.64 8.11 7.65
C LYS A 57 -20.61 8.24 6.13
N ALA A 58 -19.80 9.14 5.57
CA ALA A 58 -19.70 9.36 4.14
C ALA A 58 -19.39 8.05 3.39
N HIS A 59 -20.24 7.73 2.41
CA HIS A 59 -20.20 6.51 1.63
C HIS A 59 -20.88 6.64 0.27
N VAL A 60 -20.58 5.69 -0.61
CA VAL A 60 -21.25 5.43 -1.88
C VAL A 60 -21.50 3.93 -1.98
N ILE A 61 -22.75 3.54 -2.18
CA ILE A 61 -23.13 2.16 -2.47
C ILE A 61 -23.46 2.05 -3.95
N VAL A 62 -22.82 1.09 -4.58
CA VAL A 62 -23.07 0.72 -5.97
C VAL A 62 -23.70 -0.66 -5.99
N THR A 63 -24.85 -0.82 -6.63
CA THR A 63 -25.52 -2.11 -6.83
C THR A 63 -25.47 -2.51 -8.29
N TYR A 64 -25.63 -3.81 -8.54
CA TYR A 64 -25.75 -4.36 -9.89
C TYR A 64 -27.23 -4.59 -10.21
N ASP A 65 -27.73 -3.87 -11.21
CA ASP A 65 -29.03 -4.17 -11.79
C ASP A 65 -28.88 -5.30 -12.83
N ARG A 66 -29.56 -6.41 -12.57
CA ARG A 66 -29.56 -7.58 -13.45
C ARG A 66 -30.46 -7.40 -14.67
N VAL A 67 -31.45 -6.51 -14.58
CA VAL A 67 -32.39 -6.24 -15.68
C VAL A 67 -31.71 -5.32 -16.70
N ALA A 68 -31.18 -4.18 -16.25
CA ALA A 68 -30.41 -3.28 -17.12
C ALA A 68 -28.97 -3.77 -17.41
N ASN A 69 -28.51 -4.81 -16.71
CA ASN A 69 -27.18 -5.41 -16.85
C ASN A 69 -26.03 -4.40 -16.66
N ASN A 70 -26.17 -3.52 -15.66
CA ASN A 70 -25.21 -2.46 -15.36
C ASN A 70 -25.07 -2.23 -13.84
N PHE A 71 -24.10 -1.42 -13.45
CA PHE A 71 -23.94 -0.98 -12.06
C PHE A 71 -24.51 0.43 -11.89
N GLU A 72 -25.32 0.63 -10.86
CA GLU A 72 -25.91 1.91 -10.51
C GLU A 72 -25.52 2.34 -9.10
N VAL A 73 -25.55 3.64 -8.85
CA VAL A 73 -25.31 4.19 -7.52
C VAL A 73 -26.66 4.31 -6.81
N THR A 74 -26.85 3.58 -5.70
CA THR A 74 -28.14 3.55 -4.99
C THR A 74 -28.17 4.43 -3.74
N GLU A 75 -27.04 4.57 -3.05
CA GLU A 75 -26.93 5.38 -1.85
C GLU A 75 -25.66 6.21 -1.89
N VAL A 76 -25.79 7.48 -1.52
CA VAL A 76 -24.70 8.45 -1.48
C VAL A 76 -24.88 9.33 -0.24
N ASP A 77 -23.88 9.29 0.63
CA ASP A 77 -23.71 10.25 1.71
C ASP A 77 -22.31 10.86 1.55
N LEU A 78 -22.25 12.18 1.37
CA LEU A 78 -21.01 12.92 1.18
C LEU A 78 -20.69 13.82 2.38
N GLU A 79 -21.50 13.75 3.45
CA GLU A 79 -21.27 14.58 4.63
C GLU A 79 -20.15 13.99 5.50
N HIS A 80 -19.12 14.81 5.72
CA HIS A 80 -17.97 14.43 6.52
C HIS A 80 -18.02 15.09 7.89
N ASN A 81 -17.78 14.30 8.94
CA ASN A 81 -17.68 14.78 10.32
C ASN A 81 -16.25 15.15 10.73
N HIS A 82 -15.34 15.26 9.75
CA HIS A 82 -13.95 15.60 9.95
C HIS A 82 -13.50 16.55 8.85
N ARG A 83 -12.40 17.25 9.10
CA ARG A 83 -11.81 18.13 8.09
C ARG A 83 -11.31 17.30 6.91
N LEU A 84 -11.58 17.82 5.72
CA LEU A 84 -11.00 17.33 4.49
C LEU A 84 -9.60 17.92 4.30
N GLN A 85 -8.76 17.21 3.57
CA GLN A 85 -7.43 17.68 3.21
C GLN A 85 -7.55 18.88 2.27
N LEU A 86 -6.69 19.87 2.44
CA LEU A 86 -6.66 21.04 1.55
C LEU A 86 -6.27 20.63 0.13
N PRO A 87 -6.82 21.27 -0.92
CA PRO A 87 -6.46 20.98 -2.30
C PRO A 87 -4.94 20.99 -2.56
N GLN A 88 -4.23 21.93 -1.93
CA GLN A 88 -2.77 22.08 -2.05
C GLN A 88 -1.99 20.87 -1.50
N THR A 89 -2.59 20.06 -0.63
CA THR A 89 -1.95 18.91 0.01
C THR A 89 -2.70 17.59 -0.23
N CYS A 90 -3.69 17.58 -1.13
CA CYS A 90 -4.43 16.38 -1.53
C CYS A 90 -3.53 15.31 -2.15
N HIS A 91 -2.46 15.71 -2.84
CA HIS A 91 -1.45 14.79 -3.39
C HIS A 91 -0.71 13.98 -2.32
N LEU A 92 -0.79 14.38 -1.04
CA LEU A 92 -0.21 13.65 0.10
C LEU A 92 -1.15 12.58 0.68
N LEU A 93 -2.43 12.57 0.28
CA LEU A 93 -3.37 11.52 0.66
C LEU A 93 -2.87 10.14 0.23
N ALA A 94 -3.15 9.10 1.01
CA ALA A 94 -2.59 7.79 0.75
C ALA A 94 -3.05 7.20 -0.59
N SER A 95 -4.27 7.49 -1.04
CA SER A 95 -4.79 7.08 -2.35
C SER A 95 -4.20 7.87 -3.53
N GLN A 96 -3.66 9.06 -3.26
CA GLN A 96 -3.10 9.96 -4.28
C GLN A 96 -1.59 9.80 -4.43
N ARG A 97 -0.90 9.34 -3.37
CA ARG A 97 0.54 9.08 -3.41
C ARG A 97 0.85 7.88 -4.31
N LYS A 98 1.56 8.13 -5.40
CA LYS A 98 1.97 7.12 -6.38
C LYS A 98 3.40 7.37 -6.81
N ILE A 99 4.18 6.30 -6.87
CA ILE A 99 5.49 6.31 -7.52
C ILE A 99 5.23 5.94 -8.98
N SER A 100 5.49 6.86 -9.90
CA SER A 100 5.40 6.57 -11.33
C SER A 100 6.49 5.59 -11.76
N GLU A 101 6.35 4.96 -12.93
CA GLU A 101 7.38 4.05 -13.44
C GLU A 101 8.73 4.73 -13.62
N VAL A 102 8.74 5.97 -14.11
CA VAL A 102 9.96 6.78 -14.25
C VAL A 102 10.60 7.02 -12.88
N GLN A 103 9.81 7.43 -11.88
CA GLN A 103 10.31 7.61 -10.53
C GLN A 103 10.79 6.30 -9.89
N ALA A 104 10.12 5.19 -10.16
CA ALA A 104 10.52 3.86 -9.67
C ALA A 104 11.88 3.48 -10.26
N PHE A 105 12.07 3.68 -11.56
CA PHE A 105 13.35 3.46 -12.23
C PHE A 105 14.46 4.32 -11.60
N GLU A 106 14.24 5.62 -11.44
CA GLU A 106 15.21 6.53 -10.78
C GLU A 106 15.57 6.10 -9.35
N ILE A 107 14.56 5.66 -8.58
CA ILE A 107 14.75 5.16 -7.21
C ILE A 107 15.66 3.93 -7.21
N GLU A 108 15.41 3.01 -8.15
CA GLU A 108 16.14 1.76 -8.24
C GLU A 108 17.55 1.96 -8.76
N THR A 109 17.74 2.75 -9.82
CA THR A 109 19.07 3.11 -10.32
C THR A 109 19.93 3.79 -9.24
N ALA A 110 19.33 4.65 -8.43
CA ALA A 110 20.04 5.28 -7.32
C ALA A 110 20.44 4.27 -6.22
N ASP A 111 19.54 3.34 -5.86
CA ASP A 111 19.84 2.27 -4.87
C ASP A 111 20.94 1.34 -5.39
N ASP A 112 20.87 0.94 -6.66
CA ASP A 112 21.84 0.06 -7.33
C ASP A 112 23.21 0.76 -7.47
N SER A 113 23.23 2.09 -7.55
CA SER A 113 24.45 2.92 -7.52
C SER A 113 24.98 3.19 -6.09
N GLY A 114 24.39 2.57 -5.06
CA GLY A 114 24.79 2.74 -3.66
C GLY A 114 24.41 4.09 -3.04
N ILE A 115 23.59 4.90 -3.72
CA ILE A 115 23.17 6.20 -3.20
C ILE A 115 22.18 5.98 -2.07
N MET A 116 22.47 6.58 -0.91
CA MET A 116 21.60 6.46 0.25
C MET A 116 20.17 6.95 -0.06
N PRO A 117 19.13 6.18 0.31
CA PRO A 117 17.75 6.52 -0.01
C PRO A 117 17.34 7.93 0.43
N LYS A 118 17.88 8.41 1.56
CA LYS A 118 17.65 9.77 2.06
C LYS A 118 18.22 10.82 1.10
N ALA A 119 19.48 10.69 0.71
CA ALA A 119 20.16 11.61 -0.19
C ALA A 119 19.49 11.65 -1.57
N SER A 120 19.18 10.47 -2.13
CA SER A 120 18.45 10.37 -3.40
C SER A 120 17.04 11.00 -3.30
N HIS A 121 16.36 10.90 -2.15
CA HIS A 121 15.01 11.46 -2.00
C HIS A 121 15.06 12.98 -1.90
N GLU A 122 16.04 13.49 -1.16
CA GLU A 122 16.31 14.91 -1.04
C GLU A 122 16.68 15.54 -2.39
N TYR A 123 17.48 14.83 -3.19
CA TYR A 123 17.80 15.21 -4.57
C TYR A 123 16.54 15.27 -5.44
N ALA A 124 15.72 14.22 -5.42
CA ALA A 124 14.48 14.19 -6.19
C ALA A 124 13.51 15.32 -5.78
N CYS A 125 13.38 15.59 -4.48
CA CYS A 125 12.59 16.73 -3.97
C CYS A 125 13.10 18.06 -4.54
N ARG A 126 14.42 18.28 -4.62
CA ARG A 126 14.97 19.52 -5.19
C ARG A 126 14.66 19.66 -6.67
N LEU A 127 14.76 18.59 -7.46
CA LEU A 127 14.47 18.61 -8.90
C LEU A 127 13.04 19.07 -9.21
N VAL A 128 12.08 18.69 -8.38
CA VAL A 128 10.67 19.05 -8.57
C VAL A 128 10.27 20.33 -7.82
N GLY A 129 11.21 21.05 -7.21
CA GLY A 129 10.94 22.29 -6.48
C GLY A 129 10.30 22.10 -5.10
N GLY A 130 10.44 20.91 -4.50
CA GLY A 130 10.03 20.62 -3.13
C GLY A 130 9.30 19.28 -2.97
N PRO A 131 9.21 18.76 -1.73
CA PRO A 131 8.60 17.45 -1.47
C PRO A 131 7.12 17.37 -1.86
N ASN A 132 6.39 18.50 -1.83
CA ASN A 132 4.98 18.56 -2.22
C ASN A 132 4.79 18.31 -3.73
N ASN A 133 5.80 18.54 -4.56
CA ASN A 133 5.70 18.33 -6.00
C ASN A 133 6.13 16.92 -6.43
N LEU A 134 6.61 16.09 -5.49
CA LEU A 134 7.16 14.77 -5.81
C LEU A 134 6.07 13.70 -6.00
N GLY A 135 4.89 13.90 -5.41
CA GLY A 135 3.77 12.94 -5.49
C GLY A 135 3.94 11.67 -4.65
N HIS A 136 5.04 11.52 -3.92
CA HIS A 136 5.26 10.44 -2.96
C HIS A 136 6.13 10.89 -1.79
N THR A 137 6.02 10.20 -0.65
CA THR A 137 6.84 10.50 0.54
C THR A 137 8.10 9.65 0.58
N TYR A 138 9.06 10.05 1.41
CA TYR A 138 10.22 9.23 1.73
C TYR A 138 9.85 7.82 2.21
N ARG A 139 8.75 7.68 2.96
CA ARG A 139 8.28 6.38 3.45
C ARG A 139 7.80 5.48 2.31
N ASP A 140 7.15 6.05 1.30
CA ASP A 140 6.66 5.30 0.14
C ASP A 140 7.84 4.74 -0.67
N ARG A 141 8.87 5.56 -0.87
CA ARG A 141 10.14 5.11 -1.48
C ARG A 141 10.79 3.98 -0.69
N LYS A 142 10.88 4.08 0.63
CA LYS A 142 11.42 2.99 1.47
C LYS A 142 10.59 1.71 1.35
N ASN A 143 9.27 1.83 1.29
CA ASN A 143 8.39 0.69 1.10
C ASN A 143 8.59 0.05 -0.29
N HIS A 144 8.76 0.87 -1.33
CA HIS A 144 9.07 0.41 -2.70
C HIS A 144 10.34 -0.43 -2.73
N LEU A 145 11.46 0.11 -2.23
CA LEU A 145 12.74 -0.63 -2.18
C LEU A 145 12.64 -1.90 -1.35
N ARG A 146 11.93 -1.87 -0.22
CA ARG A 146 11.67 -3.07 0.58
C ARG A 146 10.91 -4.13 -0.22
N SER A 147 9.87 -3.72 -0.95
CA SER A 147 9.08 -4.62 -1.80
C SER A 147 9.85 -5.15 -3.01
N LYS A 148 10.76 -4.36 -3.61
CA LYS A 148 11.72 -4.83 -4.62
C LYS A 148 12.59 -5.94 -4.06
N ARG A 149 13.31 -5.67 -2.96
CA ARG A 149 14.21 -6.64 -2.30
C ARG A 149 13.49 -7.93 -1.89
N GLN A 150 12.26 -7.81 -1.38
CA GLN A 150 11.46 -8.98 -1.03
C GLN A 150 11.09 -9.83 -2.26
N ARG A 151 10.79 -9.19 -3.40
CA ARG A 151 10.54 -9.91 -4.67
C ARG A 151 11.80 -10.58 -5.20
N GLU A 152 12.94 -9.90 -5.16
CA GLU A 152 14.23 -10.47 -5.57
C GLU A 152 14.65 -11.65 -4.68
N LEU A 153 14.39 -11.58 -3.38
CA LEU A 153 14.62 -12.71 -2.48
C LEU A 153 13.69 -13.89 -2.73
N ALA A 154 12.46 -13.64 -3.20
CA ALA A 154 11.48 -14.70 -3.47
C ALA A 154 11.69 -15.36 -4.84
N TYR A 155 12.08 -14.59 -5.85
CA TYR A 155 12.07 -15.02 -7.26
C TYR A 155 13.37 -14.75 -8.03
N GLY A 156 14.32 -14.02 -7.44
CA GLY A 156 15.62 -13.76 -8.06
C GLY A 156 16.57 -14.94 -7.91
N GLN A 157 17.71 -14.87 -8.61
CA GLN A 157 18.71 -15.95 -8.62
C GLN A 157 19.18 -16.34 -7.22
N ALA A 158 19.42 -15.35 -6.35
CA ALA A 158 19.79 -15.59 -4.96
C ALA A 158 18.69 -16.34 -4.18
N GLY A 159 17.41 -16.00 -4.43
CA GLY A 159 16.26 -16.70 -3.86
C GLY A 159 16.16 -18.15 -4.35
N SER A 160 16.35 -18.37 -5.64
CA SER A 160 16.37 -19.71 -6.25
C SER A 160 17.51 -20.57 -5.68
N MET A 161 18.73 -20.02 -5.56
CA MET A 161 19.86 -20.71 -4.92
C MET A 161 19.56 -21.04 -3.46
N LEU A 162 18.97 -20.10 -2.72
CA LEU A 162 18.62 -20.31 -1.31
C LEU A 162 17.55 -21.40 -1.14
N ASN A 163 16.58 -21.48 -2.05
CA ASN A 163 15.60 -22.58 -2.07
C ASN A 163 16.26 -23.91 -2.43
N TYR A 164 17.11 -23.94 -3.46
CA TYR A 164 17.87 -25.14 -3.83
C TYR A 164 18.68 -25.70 -2.65
N PHE A 165 19.37 -24.84 -1.90
CA PHE A 165 20.13 -25.28 -0.72
C PHE A 165 19.23 -25.81 0.40
N ARG A 166 18.06 -25.20 0.62
CA ARG A 166 17.06 -25.71 1.59
C ARG A 166 16.54 -27.08 1.18
N ASP A 167 16.24 -27.27 -0.10
CA ASP A 167 15.76 -28.55 -0.62
C ASP A 167 16.84 -29.63 -0.46
N LYS A 168 18.10 -29.30 -0.78
CA LYS A 168 19.24 -30.21 -0.58
C LYS A 168 19.50 -30.56 0.88
N GLN A 169 19.29 -29.62 1.81
CA GLN A 169 19.38 -29.88 3.25
C GLN A 169 18.22 -30.77 3.74
N ALA A 170 17.04 -30.65 3.16
CA ALA A 170 15.90 -31.52 3.48
C ALA A 170 16.09 -32.95 2.95
N GLU A 171 16.71 -33.10 1.77
CA GLU A 171 17.05 -34.41 1.19
C GLU A 171 18.23 -35.08 1.90
N ASN A 172 19.22 -34.31 2.34
CA ASN A 172 20.41 -34.80 3.00
C ASN A 172 20.82 -33.88 4.16
N ALA A 173 20.58 -34.32 5.39
CA ALA A 173 20.93 -33.58 6.60
C ALA A 173 22.44 -33.32 6.77
N ALA A 174 23.31 -34.04 6.05
CA ALA A 174 24.76 -33.80 6.04
C ALA A 174 25.21 -32.75 5.00
N PHE A 175 24.27 -32.15 4.24
CA PHE A 175 24.58 -31.11 3.27
C PHE A 175 24.86 -29.77 3.97
N VAL A 176 26.14 -29.44 4.16
CA VAL A 176 26.57 -28.19 4.81
C VAL A 176 26.91 -27.13 3.75
N THR A 177 26.24 -25.98 3.80
CA THR A 177 26.63 -24.80 3.01
C THR A 177 27.69 -24.01 3.77
N SER A 178 28.95 -24.06 3.32
CA SER A 178 30.05 -23.26 3.89
C SER A 178 29.92 -21.79 3.47
N GLY A 179 29.12 -21.03 4.22
CA GLY A 179 28.83 -19.62 3.94
C GLY A 179 29.31 -18.61 4.99
N SER A 180 30.14 -19.01 5.95
CA SER A 180 30.71 -18.11 6.95
C SER A 180 32.10 -17.62 6.53
N GLY A 181 32.17 -16.72 5.56
CA GLY A 181 33.35 -15.89 5.37
C GLY A 181 33.36 -14.81 6.45
N SER A 182 34.10 -15.05 7.53
CA SER A 182 34.56 -13.96 8.40
C SER A 182 35.62 -13.18 7.61
N TRP A 183 35.37 -11.90 7.38
CA TRP A 183 36.38 -11.00 6.85
C TRP A 183 37.16 -10.38 8.03
N PRO A 184 38.50 -10.20 7.91
CA PRO A 184 39.31 -9.54 8.93
C PRO A 184 38.97 -8.05 9.08
#